data_AF-A0A3A6HTP3-F1
#
_entry.id   AF-A0A3A6HTP3-F1
#
_cell.length_a   1.000
_cell.length_b   1.000
_cell.length_c   1.000
_cell.angle_alpha   90.00
_cell.angle_beta   90.00
_cell.angle_gamma   90.00
#
_symmetry.space_group_name_H-M   'P 1'
#
loop_
_entity.id
_entity.type
_entity.pdbx_description
1 polymer ?
#
loop_
_entity_poly.entity_id
_entity_poly.type
_entity_poly.pdbx_seq_one_letter_code
_entity_poly.pdbx_strand_id
1 'polypeptide(L)'
;MYKAKNVDTDKALEYINESRRYQERAETLAITSAQKYHEGIRKGLDIAEEIFTCSNCESKSGTYQDGVLDVIYELAKDLDVESQDIRNSGDSVDGMCAAFADRIREAFEEAKEVKQK
;
A
#
# COMPACT_ATOMS: atom_id res chain seq x y z
N MET A 1 -48.11 -20.67 -43.10
CA MET A 1 -47.87 -21.39 -41.83
C MET A 1 -49.13 -22.16 -41.47
N TYR A 2 -49.01 -23.41 -41.03
CA TYR A 2 -50.17 -24.21 -40.60
C TYR A 2 -50.82 -23.58 -39.36
N LYS A 3 -52.16 -23.55 -39.30
CA LYS A 3 -52.94 -23.16 -38.13
C LYS A 3 -53.84 -24.32 -37.73
N ALA A 4 -53.86 -24.65 -36.45
CA ALA A 4 -54.68 -25.75 -35.96
C ALA A 4 -56.16 -25.37 -35.99
N LYS A 5 -57.02 -26.26 -36.47
CA LYS A 5 -58.44 -25.95 -36.80
C LYS A 5 -59.29 -25.54 -35.60
N ASN A 6 -58.92 -25.98 -34.39
CA ASN A 6 -59.68 -25.77 -33.15
C ASN A 6 -58.88 -24.97 -32.11
N VAL A 7 -57.80 -24.30 -32.50
CA VAL A 7 -56.95 -23.51 -31.60
C VAL A 7 -56.70 -22.15 -32.21
N ASP A 8 -56.87 -21.10 -31.41
CA ASP A 8 -56.42 -19.76 -31.76
C ASP A 8 -54.88 -19.73 -31.77
N THR A 9 -54.34 -20.09 -32.94
CA THR A 9 -52.91 -20.29 -33.14
C THR A 9 -52.15 -18.97 -33.00
N ASP A 10 -52.75 -17.84 -33.41
CA ASP A 10 -52.09 -16.54 -33.34
C ASP A 10 -51.94 -16.09 -31.90
N LYS A 11 -53.01 -16.19 -31.11
CA LYS A 11 -52.99 -15.86 -29.68
C LYS A 11 -52.03 -16.76 -28.89
N ALA A 12 -51.99 -18.06 -29.22
CA ALA A 12 -51.05 -18.98 -28.58
C ALA A 12 -49.59 -18.60 -28.85
N LEU A 13 -49.27 -18.23 -30.10
CA LEU A 13 -47.92 -17.81 -30.48
C LEU A 13 -47.52 -16.46 -29.87
N GLU A 14 -48.47 -15.54 -29.71
CA GLU A 14 -48.27 -14.29 -28.98
C GLU A 14 -47.84 -14.56 -27.54
N TYR A 15 -48.59 -15.37 -26.79
CA TYR A 15 -48.23 -15.72 -25.42
C TYR A 15 -46.89 -16.45 -25.30
N ILE A 16 -46.57 -17.33 -26.25
CA ILE A 16 -45.25 -17.99 -26.28
C ILE A 16 -44.14 -16.96 -26.47
N ASN A 17 -44.31 -15.98 -27.36
CA ASN A 17 -43.32 -14.93 -27.59
C ASN A 17 -43.19 -13.98 -26.38
N GLU A 18 -44.29 -13.63 -25.72
CA GLU A 18 -44.25 -12.86 -24.47
C GLU A 18 -43.51 -13.63 -23.37
N SER A 19 -43.77 -14.93 -23.24
CA SER A 19 -43.10 -15.79 -22.26
C SER A 19 -41.60 -15.89 -22.53
N ARG A 20 -41.18 -16.02 -23.79
CA ARG A 20 -39.77 -15.99 -24.19
C ARG A 20 -39.11 -14.66 -23.81
N ARG A 21 -39.72 -13.53 -24.16
CA ARG A 21 -39.21 -12.20 -23.81
C ARG A 21 -39.08 -12.01 -22.30
N TYR A 22 -40.03 -12.54 -21.53
CA TYR A 22 -39.96 -12.50 -20.08
C TYR A 22 -38.77 -13.29 -19.54
N GLN A 23 -38.57 -14.52 -20.04
CA GLN A 23 -37.45 -15.38 -19.65
C GLN A 23 -36.10 -14.74 -19.99
N GLU A 24 -35.93 -14.22 -21.21
CA GLU A 24 -34.70 -13.53 -21.65
C GLU A 24 -34.35 -12.35 -20.74
N ARG A 25 -35.35 -11.55 -20.35
CA ARG A 25 -35.15 -10.41 -19.44
C ARG A 25 -34.78 -10.86 -18.03
N ALA A 26 -35.42 -11.91 -17.52
CA ALA A 26 -35.12 -12.46 -16.21
C ALA A 26 -33.69 -13.03 -16.15
N GLU A 27 -33.27 -13.76 -17.18
CA GLU A 27 -31.90 -14.28 -17.30
C GLU A 27 -30.87 -13.14 -17.37
N THR A 28 -31.12 -12.14 -18.22
CA THR A 28 -30.24 -10.97 -18.35
C THR A 28 -30.08 -10.24 -17.01
N LEU A 29 -31.19 -10.06 -16.28
CA LEU A 29 -31.16 -9.42 -14.97
C LEU A 29 -30.35 -10.24 -13.96
N ALA A 30 -30.51 -11.56 -13.95
CA ALA A 30 -29.77 -12.46 -13.07
C ALA A 30 -28.26 -12.46 -13.37
N ILE A 31 -27.87 -12.46 -14.64
CA ILE A 31 -26.46 -12.38 -15.04
C ILE A 31 -25.86 -11.04 -14.63
N THR A 32 -26.58 -9.94 -14.90
CA THR A 32 -26.10 -8.58 -14.59
C THR A 32 -25.96 -8.37 -13.08
N SER A 33 -26.88 -8.88 -12.27
CA SER A 33 -26.81 -8.76 -10.82
C SER A 33 -25.62 -9.53 -10.23
N ALA A 34 -25.38 -10.75 -10.72
CA ALA A 34 -24.21 -11.55 -10.33
C ALA A 34 -22.90 -10.85 -10.71
N GLN A 35 -22.81 -10.31 -11.93
CA GLN A 35 -21.64 -9.56 -12.38
C GLN A 35 -21.34 -8.35 -11.48
N LYS A 36 -22.36 -7.55 -11.14
CA LYS A 36 -22.20 -6.39 -10.26
C LYS A 36 -21.75 -6.78 -8.85
N TYR A 37 -22.28 -7.87 -8.31
CA TYR A 37 -21.87 -8.38 -7.00
C TYR A 37 -20.37 -8.71 -6.98
N HIS A 38 -19.88 -9.47 -7.97
CA HIS A 38 -18.47 -9.82 -8.06
C HIS A 38 -17.57 -8.62 -8.40
N GLU A 39 -18.07 -7.63 -9.15
CA GLU A 39 -17.35 -6.37 -9.36
C GLU A 39 -17.13 -5.62 -8.05
N GLY A 40 -18.14 -5.57 -7.17
CA GLY A 40 -18.01 -4.98 -5.83
C GLY A 40 -16.96 -5.69 -4.97
N ILE A 41 -16.93 -7.04 -5.01
CA ILE A 41 -15.90 -7.81 -4.30
C ILE A 41 -14.49 -7.45 -4.81
N ARG A 42 -14.28 -7.43 -6.13
CA ARG A 42 -12.98 -7.09 -6.71
C ARG A 42 -12.51 -5.70 -6.29
N LYS A 43 -13.39 -4.69 -6.36
CA LYS A 43 -13.07 -3.33 -5.88
C LYS A 43 -12.68 -3.31 -4.40
N GLY A 44 -13.37 -4.09 -3.56
CA GLY A 44 -13.00 -4.21 -2.15
C GLY A 44 -11.62 -4.82 -1.94
N LEU A 45 -11.25 -5.81 -2.76
CA LEU A 45 -9.92 -6.41 -2.74
C LEU A 45 -8.85 -5.42 -3.23
N ASP A 46 -9.12 -4.67 -4.31
CA ASP A 46 -8.21 -3.65 -4.83
C ASP A 46 -7.93 -2.56 -3.77
N ILE A 47 -8.98 -2.11 -3.07
CA ILE A 47 -8.83 -1.14 -1.96
C ILE A 47 -8.02 -1.74 -0.81
N ALA A 48 -8.28 -3.01 -0.45
CA ALA A 48 -7.52 -3.68 0.59
C ALA A 48 -6.03 -3.79 0.21
N GLU A 49 -5.73 -4.15 -1.04
CA GLU A 49 -4.37 -4.19 -1.56
C GLU A 49 -3.70 -2.80 -1.52
N GLU A 50 -4.42 -1.74 -1.92
CA GLU A 50 -3.91 -0.36 -1.88
C GLU A 50 -3.52 0.09 -0.47
N ILE A 51 -4.29 -0.30 0.56
CA ILE A 51 -3.98 -0.01 1.97
C ILE A 51 -2.61 -0.58 2.38
N PHE A 52 -2.26 -1.77 1.87
CA PHE A 52 -0.99 -2.42 2.19
C PHE A 52 0.16 -2.08 1.23
N THR A 53 -0.15 -1.52 0.05
CA THR A 53 0.83 -1.25 -1.01
C THR A 53 1.11 0.24 -1.23
N CYS A 54 0.78 1.09 -0.24
CA CYS A 54 1.01 2.54 -0.27
C CYS A 54 2.35 2.91 -0.93
N SER A 55 2.27 3.50 -2.12
CA SER A 55 3.42 3.93 -2.93
C SER A 55 4.22 5.07 -2.26
N ASN A 56 3.68 5.63 -1.18
CA ASN A 56 4.27 6.74 -0.42
C ASN A 56 4.95 6.28 0.89
N CYS A 57 4.83 5.01 1.28
CA CYS A 57 5.51 4.45 2.46
C CYS A 57 6.85 3.77 2.12
N GLU A 58 7.15 3.59 0.85
CA GLU A 58 8.47 3.17 0.37
C GLU A 58 9.13 4.34 -0.38
N SER A 59 9.49 5.39 0.35
CA SER A 59 10.50 6.31 -0.17
C SER A 59 11.76 5.49 -0.45
N LYS A 60 12.32 5.64 -1.66
CA LYS A 60 13.56 5.00 -2.13
C LYS A 60 14.83 5.33 -1.31
N SER A 61 14.67 5.90 -0.12
CA SER A 61 15.73 6.06 0.88
C SER A 61 15.95 4.71 1.55
N GLY A 62 17.16 4.42 1.99
CA GLY A 62 17.45 3.21 2.78
C GLY A 62 16.53 3.05 3.99
N THR A 63 16.71 1.94 4.70
CA THR A 63 15.98 1.69 5.95
C THR A 63 16.07 2.89 6.90
N TYR A 64 15.14 3.02 7.84
CA TYR A 64 15.22 4.04 8.89
C TYR A 64 16.60 4.07 9.57
N GLN A 65 17.21 2.89 9.74
CA GLN A 65 18.57 2.74 10.25
C GLN A 65 19.61 3.36 9.31
N ASP A 66 19.54 3.11 7.99
CA ASP A 66 20.45 3.72 7.01
C ASP A 66 20.40 5.25 7.07
N GLY A 67 19.20 5.82 7.17
CA GLY A 67 19.02 7.27 7.33
C GLY A 67 19.69 7.83 8.59
N VAL A 68 19.63 7.10 9.71
CA VAL A 68 20.33 7.52 10.94
C VAL A 68 21.84 7.37 10.81
N LEU A 69 22.33 6.30 10.18
CA LEU A 69 23.76 6.09 9.95
C LEU A 69 24.37 7.19 9.07
N ASP A 70 23.63 7.68 8.08
CA ASP A 70 24.05 8.80 7.22
C ASP A 70 24.10 10.12 8.01
N VAL A 71 23.10 10.39 8.85
CA VAL A 71 23.09 11.58 9.72
C VAL A 71 24.28 11.57 10.68
N ILE A 72 24.55 10.44 11.33
CA ILE A 72 25.71 10.30 12.22
C ILE A 72 27.02 10.56 11.45
N TYR A 73 27.14 10.06 10.22
CA TYR A 73 28.33 10.27 9.40
C TYR A 73 28.56 11.73 9.04
N GLU A 74 27.57 12.41 8.47
CA GLU A 74 27.74 13.78 8.00
C GLU A 74 27.95 14.74 9.17
N LEU A 75 27.23 14.56 10.29
CA LEU A 75 27.45 15.37 11.49
C LEU A 75 28.84 15.12 12.08
N ALA A 76 29.30 13.87 12.12
CA ALA A 76 30.61 13.55 12.66
C ALA A 76 31.73 14.19 11.84
N LYS A 77 31.61 14.16 10.52
CA LYS A 77 32.51 14.81 9.59
C LYS A 77 32.52 16.34 9.77
N ASP A 78 31.35 16.97 9.92
CA ASP A 78 31.25 18.42 10.13
C ASP A 78 31.80 18.87 11.49
N LEU A 79 31.70 18.00 12.52
CA LEU A 79 32.20 18.23 13.86
C LEU A 79 33.65 17.76 14.08
N ASP A 80 34.27 17.15 13.06
CA ASP A 80 35.61 16.53 13.11
C ASP A 80 35.76 15.50 14.24
N VAL A 81 34.75 14.62 14.40
CA VAL A 81 34.75 13.51 15.37
C VAL A 81 34.66 12.15 14.67
N GLU A 82 35.27 11.12 15.25
CA GLU A 82 35.21 9.76 14.69
C GLU A 82 33.89 9.07 15.02
N SER A 83 33.23 8.49 14.00
CA SER A 83 31.92 7.82 14.15
C SER A 83 31.83 6.44 13.50
N GLN A 84 32.91 5.95 12.87
CA GLN A 84 32.87 4.67 12.14
C GLN A 84 32.65 3.47 13.05
N ASP A 85 33.24 3.48 14.25
CA ASP A 85 33.04 2.48 15.30
C ASP A 85 31.58 2.45 15.79
N ILE A 86 30.95 3.61 15.97
CA ILE A 86 29.55 3.72 16.38
C ILE A 86 28.63 3.20 15.28
N ARG A 87 28.84 3.64 14.03
CA ARG A 87 28.04 3.23 12.87
C ARG A 87 28.14 1.73 12.58
N ASN A 88 29.28 1.12 12.87
CA ASN A 88 29.53 -0.32 12.67
C ASN A 88 29.34 -1.16 13.94
N SER A 89 28.83 -0.58 15.02
CA SER A 89 28.69 -1.25 16.32
C SER A 89 27.71 -2.43 16.31
N GLY A 90 26.73 -2.42 15.40
CA GLY A 90 25.63 -3.38 15.38
C GLY A 90 24.60 -3.16 16.50
N ASP A 91 24.68 -2.04 17.22
CA ASP A 91 23.70 -1.67 18.24
C ASP A 91 22.37 -1.20 17.60
N SER A 92 21.35 -1.04 18.44
CA SER A 92 20.12 -0.33 18.12
C SER A 92 20.38 1.11 17.69
N VAL A 93 19.45 1.66 16.90
CA VAL A 93 19.46 3.06 16.48
C VAL A 93 19.59 4.02 17.68
N ASP A 94 18.85 3.75 18.76
CA ASP A 94 18.88 4.58 19.97
C ASP A 94 20.24 4.48 20.67
N GLY A 95 20.83 3.29 20.75
CA GLY A 95 22.16 3.07 21.31
C GLY A 95 23.26 3.81 20.54
N MET A 96 23.23 3.72 19.20
CA MET A 96 24.17 4.46 18.35
C MET A 96 24.03 5.98 18.50
N CYS A 97 22.80 6.50 18.60
CA CYS A 97 22.57 7.93 18.82
C CYS A 97 23.07 8.39 20.20
N ALA A 98 22.86 7.58 21.25
CA ALA A 98 23.35 7.89 22.58
C ALA A 98 24.88 7.94 22.62
N ALA A 99 25.55 6.92 22.07
CA ALA A 99 27.01 6.86 21.98
C ALA A 99 27.59 8.05 21.20
N PHE A 100 26.95 8.44 20.09
CA PHE A 100 27.40 9.59 19.31
C PHE A 100 27.20 10.91 20.05
N ALA A 101 26.09 11.07 20.77
CA ALA A 101 25.83 12.25 21.59
C ALA A 101 26.85 12.40 22.72
N ASP A 102 27.23 11.31 23.38
CA ASP A 102 28.26 11.31 24.42
C ASP A 102 29.62 11.75 23.83
N ARG A 103 29.99 11.21 22.66
CA ARG A 103 31.24 11.58 21.98
C ARG A 103 31.30 13.05 21.57
N ILE A 104 30.17 13.60 21.10
CA ILE A 104 30.07 15.04 20.82
C ILE A 104 30.32 15.82 22.12
N ARG A 105 29.72 15.44 23.25
CA ARG A 105 29.93 16.17 24.51
C ARG A 105 31.40 16.14 24.93
N GLU A 106 32.04 14.98 24.90
CA GLU A 106 33.46 14.81 25.23
C GLU A 106 34.36 15.72 24.37
N ALA A 107 34.18 15.69 23.04
CA ALA A 107 34.95 16.52 22.11
C ALA A 107 34.81 18.03 22.40
N PHE A 108 33.61 18.49 22.74
CA PHE A 108 33.37 19.89 23.09
C PHE A 108 33.87 20.29 24.47
N GLU A 109 33.97 19.35 25.42
CA GLU A 109 34.59 19.58 26.73
C GLU A 109 36.11 19.68 26.60
N GLU A 110 36.74 18.78 25.86
CA GLU A 110 38.18 18.83 25.56
C GLU A 110 38.56 20.14 24.84
N ALA A 111 37.77 20.56 23.85
CA ALA A 111 37.97 21.81 23.13
C ALA A 111 37.87 23.07 24.02
N LYS A 112 37.13 23.01 25.14
CA LYS A 112 37.06 24.10 26.13
C LYS A 112 38.31 24.14 26.99
N GLU A 113 38.83 23.00 27.42
CA GLU A 113 40.02 22.92 28.27
C GLU A 113 41.28 23.39 27.54
N VAL A 114 41.39 23.12 26.23
CA VAL A 114 42.51 23.60 25.40
C VAL A 114 42.52 25.12 25.26
N LYS A 115 41.35 25.79 25.30
CA LYS A 115 41.25 27.26 25.19
C LYS A 115 41.52 28.02 26.50
N GLN A 116 41.59 27.32 27.63
CA GLN A 116 41.83 27.92 28.95
C GLN A 116 43.28 27.81 29.42
N LYS A 117 44.14 27.10 28.68
CA LYS A 117 45.59 27.06 28.86
C LYS A 117 46.27 28.03 27.92
#